data_AF-A0A7C5NJQ2-F1
#
_entry.id   AF-A0A7C5NJQ2-F1
#
_cell.length_a   1.000
_cell.length_b   1.000
_cell.length_c   1.000
_cell.angle_alpha   90.00
_cell.angle_beta   90.00
_cell.angle_gamma   90.00
#
_symmetry.space_group_name_H-M   'P 1'
#
loop_
_entity.id
_entity.type
_entity.pdbx_description
1 polymer ?
#
loop_
_entity_poly.entity_id
_entity_poly.type
_entity_poly.pdbx_seq_one_letter_code
_entity_poly.pdbx_strand_id
1 'polypeptide(L)' 'ETSNEKLESVKIEKGKYLVFHKTYEENNDATRVQAVIETWGKIWEYFSNENSQYKRAYKTDFEYYKNSNEIEIYISIQ' A
#
# COMPACT_ATOMS: atom_id res chain seq x y z
N GLU A 1 7.25 -31.01 -7.22
CA GLU A 1 7.35 -29.69 -7.87
C GLU A 1 5.95 -29.20 -8.12
N THR A 2 5.54 -28.08 -7.52
CA THR A 2 4.23 -27.46 -7.78
C THR A 2 4.39 -26.60 -9.02
N SER A 3 3.78 -27.01 -10.12
CA SER A 3 3.80 -26.32 -11.41
C SER A 3 3.23 -24.90 -11.26
N ASN A 4 3.96 -23.89 -11.74
CA ASN A 4 3.56 -22.47 -11.79
C ASN A 4 2.37 -22.19 -12.74
N GLU A 5 1.61 -23.20 -13.16
CA GLU A 5 0.60 -23.14 -14.23
C GLU A 5 -0.63 -22.24 -13.92
N LYS A 6 -0.69 -21.64 -12.72
CA LYS A 6 -1.78 -20.72 -12.31
C LYS A 6 -1.31 -19.34 -11.85
N LEU A 7 -0.04 -19.00 -12.03
CA LEU A 7 0.46 -17.68 -11.64
C LEU A 7 0.29 -16.69 -12.79
N GLU A 8 -0.29 -15.52 -12.49
CA GLU A 8 -0.38 -14.41 -13.42
C GLU A 8 0.75 -13.40 -13.15
N SER A 9 1.34 -12.89 -14.23
CA SER A 9 2.31 -11.80 -14.14
C SER A 9 1.58 -10.46 -14.21
N VAL A 10 1.82 -9.61 -13.22
CA VAL A 10 1.31 -8.24 -13.18
C VAL A 10 2.50 -7.29 -13.20
N LYS A 11 2.38 -6.23 -14.01
CA LYS A 11 3.40 -5.18 -14.10
C LYS A 11 2.99 -3.98 -13.24
N ILE A 12 3.88 -3.57 -12.34
CA ILE A 12 3.72 -2.32 -11.60
C ILE A 12 4.21 -1.18 -12.49
N GLU A 13 3.32 -0.22 -12.80
CA GLU A 13 3.66 0.88 -13.70
C GLU A 13 4.62 1.88 -13.04
N LYS A 14 5.62 2.34 -13.81
CA LYS A 14 6.57 3.35 -13.31
C LYS A 14 5.87 4.70 -13.13
N GLY A 15 6.26 5.46 -12.11
CA GLY A 15 5.67 6.76 -11.84
C GLY A 15 6.11 7.33 -10.49
N LYS A 16 5.49 8.45 -10.12
CA LYS A 16 5.61 9.01 -8.78
C LYS A 16 4.59 8.34 -7.87
N TYR A 17 5.01 8.10 -6.64
CA TYR A 17 4.21 7.46 -5.61
C TYR A 17 4.26 8.29 -4.34
N LEU A 18 3.11 8.50 -3.72
CA LEU A 18 3.02 8.94 -2.34
C LEU A 18 3.02 7.70 -1.45
N VAL A 19 4.00 7.62 -0.55
CA VAL A 19 4.23 6.42 0.27
C VAL A 19 3.75 6.69 1.70
N PHE A 20 2.83 5.85 2.18
CA PHE A 20 2.34 5.87 3.55
C PHE A 20 2.99 4.72 4.30
N HIS A 21 3.71 5.04 5.37
CA HIS A 21 4.49 4.06 6.13
C HIS A 21 3.91 3.90 7.55
N LYS A 22 3.93 2.66 8.05
CA LYS A 22 3.51 2.32 9.41
C LYS A 22 4.38 1.18 9.95
N THR A 23 4.97 1.40 11.13
CA THR A 23 5.53 0.34 11.97
C THR A 23 4.54 -0.07 13.06
N TYR A 24 4.67 -1.30 13.54
CA TYR A 24 3.89 -1.84 14.63
C TYR A 24 4.75 -2.73 15.54
N GLU A 25 4.41 -2.81 16.83
CA GLU A 25 5.28 -3.46 17.82
C GLU A 25 5.18 -4.99 17.80
N GLU A 26 3.95 -5.51 17.70
CA GLU A 26 3.69 -6.95 17.74
C GLU A 26 3.63 -7.54 16.34
N ASN A 27 4.54 -8.46 16.02
CA ASN A 27 4.49 -9.22 14.78
C ASN A 27 3.47 -10.38 14.89
N ASN A 28 2.19 -10.03 14.82
CA ASN A 28 1.10 -10.99 14.67
C ASN A 28 0.09 -10.49 13.62
N ASP A 29 -0.75 -11.41 13.13
CA ASP A 29 -1.70 -11.10 12.06
C ASP A 29 -2.71 -10.00 12.44
N ALA A 30 -3.17 -9.97 13.69
CA ALA A 30 -4.13 -8.97 14.15
C ALA A 30 -3.53 -7.56 14.08
N THR A 31 -2.32 -7.39 14.60
CA THR A 31 -1.60 -6.11 14.59
C THR A 31 -1.23 -5.68 13.16
N ARG A 32 -0.78 -6.61 12.31
CA ARG A 32 -0.52 -6.31 10.88
C ARG A 32 -1.77 -5.85 10.16
N VAL A 33 -2.89 -6.57 10.31
CA VAL A 33 -4.18 -6.21 9.68
C VAL A 33 -4.65 -4.84 10.18
N GLN A 34 -4.56 -4.59 11.48
CA GLN A 34 -4.90 -3.29 12.05
C GLN A 34 -4.03 -2.16 11.49
N ALA A 35 -2.72 -2.38 11.35
CA ALA A 35 -1.80 -1.41 10.74
C ALA A 35 -2.20 -1.07 9.29
N VAL A 36 -2.58 -2.08 8.49
CA VAL A 36 -3.05 -1.88 7.11
C VAL A 36 -4.35 -1.07 7.08
N ILE A 37 -5.33 -1.44 7.91
CA ILE A 37 -6.63 -0.74 7.99
C ILE A 37 -6.43 0.74 8.36
N GLU A 38 -5.63 1.02 9.39
CA GLU A 38 -5.34 2.39 9.82
C GLU A 38 -4.63 3.20 8.73
N THR A 39 -3.69 2.57 8.02
CA THR A 39 -2.93 3.23 6.96
C THR A 39 -3.84 3.58 5.77
N TRP A 40 -4.74 2.67 5.36
CA TRP A 40 -5.76 2.97 4.36
C TRP A 40 -6.75 4.05 4.81
N GLY A 41 -7.13 4.07 6.09
CA GLY A 41 -7.96 5.14 6.66
C GLY A 41 -7.32 6.51 6.46
N LYS A 42 -6.03 6.65 6.75
CA LYS A 42 -5.27 7.89 6.52
C LYS A 42 -5.16 8.25 5.04
N ILE A 43 -5.00 7.25 4.16
CA ILE A 43 -4.95 7.47 2.71
C ILE A 43 -6.28 8.03 2.22
N TRP A 44 -7.41 7.42 2.61
CA TRP A 44 -8.73 7.91 2.23
C TRP A 44 -8.99 9.29 2.79
N GLU A 45 -8.65 9.56 4.04
CA GLU A 45 -8.76 10.89 4.63
C GLU A 45 -7.95 11.92 3.82
N TYR A 46 -6.68 11.63 3.50
CA TYR A 46 -5.82 12.52 2.72
C TYR A 46 -6.41 12.87 1.36
N PHE A 47 -6.87 11.86 0.60
CA PHE A 47 -7.42 12.07 -0.75
C PHE A 47 -8.91 12.47 -0.77
N SER A 48 -9.60 12.45 0.36
CA SER A 48 -10.97 13.00 0.48
C SER A 48 -10.96 14.54 0.41
N ASN A 49 -9.83 15.17 0.72
CA ASN A 49 -9.66 16.60 0.60
C ASN A 49 -9.37 17.01 -0.85
N GLU A 50 -10.28 17.77 -1.46
CA GLU A 50 -10.13 18.30 -2.83
C GLU A 50 -8.93 19.24 -3.00
N ASN A 51 -8.44 19.82 -1.89
CA ASN A 51 -7.26 20.68 -1.84
C ASN A 51 -5.97 19.93 -1.46
N SER A 52 -5.99 18.59 -1.48
CA SER A 52 -4.77 17.80 -1.26
C SER A 52 -3.69 18.17 -2.29
N GLN A 53 -2.44 18.24 -1.83
CA GLN A 53 -1.29 18.62 -2.66
C GLN A 53 -1.09 17.66 -3.84
N TYR A 54 -1.40 16.39 -3.65
CA TYR A 54 -1.25 15.35 -4.66
C TYR A 54 -2.60 14.73 -5.02
N LYS A 55 -2.80 14.45 -6.31
CA LYS A 55 -3.98 13.74 -6.82
C LYS A 55 -3.60 12.32 -7.21
N ARG A 56 -4.50 11.36 -6.94
CA ARG A 56 -4.31 9.96 -7.36
C ARG A 56 -4.24 9.86 -8.88
N ALA A 57 -3.32 9.04 -9.36
CA ALA A 57 -3.21 8.68 -10.77
C ALA A 57 -4.08 7.48 -11.14
N TYR A 58 -4.53 6.69 -10.16
CA TYR A 58 -5.32 5.47 -10.36
C TYR A 58 -4.68 4.50 -11.37
N LYS A 59 -3.34 4.36 -11.30
CA LYS A 59 -2.58 3.42 -12.14
C LYS A 59 -2.45 2.09 -11.41
N THR A 60 -1.35 1.93 -10.68
CA THR A 60 -1.10 0.77 -9.83
C THR A 60 -0.83 1.29 -8.43
N ASP A 61 -1.61 0.83 -7.47
CA ASP A 61 -1.34 1.05 -6.05
C ASP A 61 -1.04 -0.32 -5.44
N PHE A 62 -0.14 -0.38 -4.46
CA PHE A 62 0.24 -1.66 -3.85
C PHE A 62 0.68 -1.50 -2.40
N GLU A 63 0.50 -2.58 -1.65
CA GLU A 63 1.00 -2.75 -0.29
C GLU A 63 2.34 -3.48 -0.34
N TYR A 64 3.34 -2.92 0.34
CA TYR A 64 4.67 -3.50 0.49
C TYR A 64 4.92 -3.85 1.94
N TYR A 65 4.84 -5.15 2.23
CA TYR A 65 5.14 -5.74 3.53
C TYR A 65 6.65 -5.93 3.66
N LYS A 66 7.35 -4.85 4.00
CA LYS A 66 8.82 -4.75 3.91
C LYS A 66 9.56 -5.69 4.86
N ASN A 67 9.02 -5.89 6.05
CA ASN A 67 9.53 -6.82 7.04
C ASN A 67 8.38 -7.24 8.00
N SER A 68 8.73 -7.96 9.07
CA SER A 68 7.81 -8.49 10.08
C SER A 68 6.93 -7.44 10.77
N ASN A 69 7.34 -6.18 10.78
CA ASN A 69 6.74 -5.17 11.64
C ASN A 69 6.58 -3.80 10.96
N GLU A 70 6.66 -3.78 9.63
CA GLU A 70 6.62 -2.58 8.80
C GLU A 70 5.81 -2.83 7.54
N ILE A 71 4.91 -1.89 7.25
CA ILE A 71 4.20 -1.81 5.98
C ILE A 71 4.40 -0.44 5.34
N GLU A 72 4.42 -0.44 4.02
CA GLU A 72 4.37 0.74 3.19
C GLU A 72 3.23 0.57 2.17
N ILE A 73 2.38 1.58 2.00
CA ILE A 73 1.34 1.59 0.96
C ILE A 73 1.70 2.66 -0.06
N TYR A 74 1.92 2.22 -1.28
CA TYR A 74 2.34 3.03 -2.41
C TYR A 74 1.10 3.45 -3.21
N ILE A 75 0.78 4.74 -3.19
CA ILE A 75 -0.32 5.31 -3.96
C ILE A 75 0.24 6.09 -5.14
N SER A 76 -0.12 5.67 -6.36
CA SER A 76 0.24 6.34 -7.59
C SER A 76 -0.35 7.76 -7.64
N ILE A 77 0.48 8.74 -7.99
CA ILE A 77 0.10 10.17 -8.06
C ILE A 77 0.43 10.78 -9.43
N GLN A 78 -0.26 11.88 -9.75
CA GLN A 78 -0.11 12.63 -11.00
C GLN A 78 1.23 13.39 -11.11
#